data_AF-A0A0U1M9J5-F1
#
_entry.id   AF-A0A0U1M9J5-F1
#
_cell.length_a   1.000
_cell.length_b   1.000
_cell.length_c   1.000
_cell.angle_alpha   90.00
_cell.angle_beta   90.00
_cell.angle_gamma   90.00
#
_symmetry.space_group_name_H-M   'P 1'
#
loop_
_entity.id
_entity.type
_entity.pdbx_description
1 polymer ?
#
loop_
_entity_poly.entity_id
_entity_poly.type
_entity_poly.pdbx_seq_one_letter_code
_entity_poly.pdbx_strand_id
1 'polypeptide(L)'
;MSTIDIVVNPRGKPIRGLPKEITVSTTSPTSDIYNTLAEKSGYSVHRLRINKGADGSLLSNGSETIQETGLKAQSVVYVKDLGPQLGWRFVYIIEYLGPLAIPPLFLYLLRPYLYFNFEQLADPSQLQVLVCALLVIHFLKREFETIFIHRFSLATMPARNIFKNCGHYWALAGVNIAYWVFRPDSPTATDALNPLLYNGGLALFVFGELANLNAHLILRNLRRPGTTERGIPRGFGFGLVTCPNYMFEIIAWIGIYLLTGLSWSVLLFIVVGTLQMWAWAKKKERRYRQEFGDKYKRYATFFANVSDYLYTLNEGQPRSWVSVPAVRHAMSEYPHSTYFFFLSAHALIMEPRLSLTTHVLDPTRLQTLMIKDQSIVPPDSVIKTFSHTTAKDVELVITQDAEDLVPDSYIIKQGQWARFFLDVWYDPLYRKYNFARAEKHALDHIVQWHATVLAKLALIPQRTINSYSKDSPDASSDGSYHEGDFVIRFNGCDAPGRSCEEEMRPYYSMWQRNTAS
;
A
#
# COMPACT_ATOMS: atom_id res chain seq x y z
N MET A 1 14.91 -16.66 37.10
CA MET A 1 14.57 -15.44 36.34
C MET A 1 15.58 -14.38 36.71
N SER A 2 16.31 -13.82 35.75
CA SER A 2 17.28 -12.75 36.01
C SER A 2 16.54 -11.43 36.23
N THR A 3 16.82 -10.77 37.36
CA THR A 3 16.34 -9.43 37.66
C THR A 3 17.46 -8.42 37.45
N ILE A 4 17.11 -7.21 37.04
CA ILE A 4 18.03 -6.08 36.93
C ILE A 4 17.48 -4.88 37.70
N ASP A 5 18.38 -4.12 38.31
CA ASP A 5 18.06 -2.84 38.94
C ASP A 5 18.29 -1.70 37.95
N ILE A 6 17.32 -0.79 37.86
CA ILE A 6 17.29 0.33 36.93
C ILE A 6 17.18 1.63 37.72
N VAL A 7 18.07 2.57 37.43
CA VAL A 7 18.09 3.90 38.05
C VAL A 7 17.06 4.80 37.40
N VAL A 8 16.23 5.45 38.20
CA VAL A 8 15.09 6.25 37.74
C VAL A 8 15.31 7.71 38.09
N ASN A 9 15.43 8.56 37.05
CA ASN A 9 15.63 9.99 37.20
C ASN A 9 14.42 10.78 36.67
N PRO A 10 13.93 11.80 37.39
CA PRO A 10 12.89 12.67 36.87
C PRO A 10 13.43 13.57 35.75
N ARG A 11 12.61 13.86 34.75
CA ARG A 11 12.93 14.81 33.67
C ARG A 11 11.86 15.90 33.56
N GLY A 12 12.23 17.13 33.88
CA GLY A 12 11.33 18.28 33.87
C GLY A 12 10.75 18.56 35.27
N LYS A 13 9.43 18.74 35.37
CA LYS A 13 8.78 19.00 36.67
C LYS A 13 8.98 17.80 37.61
N PRO A 14 9.30 18.02 38.90
CA PRO A 14 9.46 16.93 39.86
C PRO A 14 8.19 16.07 39.95
N ILE A 15 8.35 14.75 39.92
CA ILE A 15 7.26 13.79 40.13
C ILE A 15 7.32 13.37 41.59
N ARG A 16 6.29 13.70 42.36
CA ARG A 16 6.21 13.34 43.78
C ARG A 16 6.11 11.81 43.92
N GLY A 17 6.89 11.21 44.81
CA GLY A 17 6.87 9.77 45.07
C GLY A 17 7.57 8.91 44.01
N LEU A 18 8.28 9.50 43.05
CA LEU A 18 9.05 8.73 42.08
C LEU A 18 10.22 8.00 42.79
N PRO A 19 10.32 6.66 42.69
CA PRO A 19 11.44 5.93 43.29
C PRO A 19 12.74 6.28 42.58
N LYS A 20 13.88 6.20 43.28
CA LYS A 20 15.21 6.39 42.69
C LYS A 20 15.70 5.17 41.92
N GLU A 21 15.18 3.98 42.24
CA GLU A 21 15.57 2.71 41.66
C GLU A 21 14.38 1.74 41.64
N ILE A 22 14.32 0.90 40.60
CA ILE A 22 13.33 -0.17 40.47
C ILE A 22 14.02 -1.47 40.06
N THR A 23 13.57 -2.58 40.63
CA THR A 23 14.00 -3.93 40.27
C THR A 23 12.96 -4.55 39.34
N VAL A 24 13.38 -5.04 38.17
CA VAL A 24 12.49 -5.63 37.17
C VAL A 24 13.08 -6.92 36.59
N SER A 25 12.20 -7.87 36.25
CA SER A 25 12.62 -9.12 35.59
C SER A 25 12.99 -8.85 34.12
N THR A 26 14.07 -9.44 33.62
CA THR A 26 14.48 -9.23 32.21
C THR A 26 13.51 -9.82 31.20
N THR A 27 12.71 -10.81 31.61
CA THR A 27 11.68 -11.45 30.78
C THR A 27 10.32 -10.76 30.87
N SER A 28 10.16 -9.80 31.78
CA SER A 28 8.92 -9.04 31.93
C SER A 28 8.75 -8.06 30.76
N PRO A 29 7.50 -7.79 30.34
CA PRO A 29 7.20 -6.76 29.36
C PRO A 29 7.53 -5.37 29.92
N THR A 30 7.89 -4.46 29.02
CA THR A 30 8.10 -3.03 29.33
C THR A 30 6.93 -2.36 30.03
N SER A 31 5.70 -2.84 29.84
CA SER A 31 4.52 -2.38 30.59
C SER A 31 4.67 -2.51 32.11
N ASP A 32 5.46 -3.46 32.61
CA ASP A 32 5.66 -3.66 34.05
C ASP A 32 6.42 -2.48 34.67
N ILE A 33 7.42 -1.93 33.98
CA ILE A 33 8.13 -0.71 34.40
C ILE A 33 7.13 0.44 34.56
N TYR A 34 6.23 0.60 33.60
CA TYR A 34 5.21 1.64 33.64
C TYR A 34 4.24 1.45 34.81
N ASN A 35 3.77 0.23 35.05
CA ASN A 35 2.85 -0.10 36.13
C ASN A 35 3.50 0.12 37.51
N THR A 36 4.73 -0.36 37.72
CA THR A 36 5.45 -0.19 38.99
C THR A 36 5.72 1.29 39.29
N LEU A 37 6.11 2.08 38.29
CA LEU A 37 6.33 3.52 38.49
C LEU A 37 5.03 4.28 38.74
N ALA A 38 3.94 3.89 38.07
CA ALA A 38 2.61 4.45 38.30
C ALA A 38 2.13 4.18 39.73
N GLU A 39 2.25 2.94 40.20
CA GLU A 39 1.87 2.53 41.55
C GLU A 39 2.66 3.29 42.62
N LYS A 40 3.99 3.35 42.49
CA LYS A 40 4.86 4.04 43.48
C LYS A 40 4.68 5.56 43.50
N SER A 41 4.48 6.19 42.33
CA SER A 41 4.33 7.64 42.24
C SER A 41 2.89 8.12 42.47
N GLY A 42 1.89 7.25 42.34
CA GLY A 42 0.47 7.61 42.36
C GLY A 42 -0.03 8.29 41.06
N TYR A 43 0.78 8.27 39.99
CA TYR A 43 0.41 8.83 38.69
C TYR A 43 -0.14 7.74 37.78
N SER A 44 -1.11 8.08 36.92
CA SER A 44 -1.56 7.16 35.87
C SER A 44 -0.42 6.82 34.90
N VAL A 45 -0.33 5.55 34.52
CA VAL A 45 0.59 5.03 33.48
C VAL A 45 0.59 5.90 32.22
N HIS A 46 -0.56 6.40 31.80
CA HIS A 46 -0.69 7.21 30.58
C HIS A 46 -0.07 8.60 30.69
N ARG A 47 0.19 9.10 31.90
CA ARG A 47 0.86 10.40 32.13
C ARG A 47 2.37 10.28 32.09
N LEU A 48 2.91 9.09 32.29
CA LEU A 48 4.34 8.87 32.37
C LEU A 48 4.90 8.65 30.97
N ARG A 49 5.98 9.36 30.65
CA ARG A 49 6.81 9.11 29.47
C ARG A 49 8.20 8.72 29.92
N ILE A 50 8.65 7.54 29.50
CA ILE A 50 9.93 6.98 29.91
C ILE A 50 10.89 7.00 28.72
N ASN A 51 12.05 7.62 28.91
CA ASN A 51 13.12 7.67 27.92
C ASN A 51 14.35 6.95 28.45
N LYS A 52 15.03 6.18 27.59
CA LYS A 52 16.30 5.53 27.94
C LYS A 52 17.38 6.60 28.13
N GLY A 53 18.24 6.44 29.13
CA GLY A 53 19.31 7.38 29.42
C GLY A 53 20.48 7.32 28.43
N ALA A 54 20.71 6.15 27.83
CA ALA A 54 21.85 5.90 26.93
C ALA A 54 21.74 6.66 25.59
N ASP A 55 20.55 6.65 24.97
CA ASP A 55 20.31 7.20 23.62
C ASP A 55 19.17 8.23 23.58
N GLY A 56 18.47 8.44 24.71
CA GLY A 56 17.29 9.31 24.76
C GLY A 56 16.05 8.74 24.07
N SER A 57 16.09 7.50 23.56
CA SER A 57 14.96 6.89 22.84
C SER A 57 13.78 6.66 23.77
N LEU A 58 12.58 6.57 23.20
CA LEU A 58 11.35 6.31 23.96
C LEU A 58 11.30 4.82 24.32
N LEU A 59 11.15 4.50 25.61
CA LEU A 59 10.80 3.15 26.03
C LEU A 59 9.29 2.96 25.81
N SER A 60 8.91 2.09 24.88
CA SER A 60 7.50 1.87 24.56
C SER A 60 6.77 1.22 25.75
N ASN A 61 5.50 1.56 25.98
CA ASN A 61 4.65 0.82 26.91
C ASN A 61 3.97 -0.29 26.12
N GLY A 62 4.59 -1.47 26.06
CA GLY A 62 4.14 -2.58 25.24
C GLY A 62 4.56 -3.94 25.78
N SER A 63 4.43 -4.94 24.93
CA SER A 63 4.78 -6.34 25.23
C SER A 63 6.24 -6.69 24.96
N GLU A 64 7.05 -5.74 24.44
CA GLU A 64 8.49 -5.90 24.24
C GLU A 64 9.15 -6.22 25.59
N THR A 65 10.02 -7.22 25.62
CA THR A 65 10.69 -7.65 26.86
C THR A 65 11.80 -6.67 27.24
N ILE A 66 12.09 -6.55 28.53
CA ILE A 66 13.16 -5.64 28.99
C ILE A 66 14.51 -6.00 28.37
N GLN A 67 14.77 -7.28 28.10
CA GLN A 67 15.97 -7.73 27.41
C GLN A 67 16.08 -7.20 25.97
N GLU A 68 15.00 -7.19 25.20
CA GLU A 68 14.95 -6.66 23.82
C GLU A 68 15.23 -5.16 23.77
N THR A 69 14.86 -4.43 24.83
CA THR A 69 15.07 -2.98 24.89
C THR A 69 16.54 -2.58 25.04
N GLY A 70 17.44 -3.52 25.38
CA GLY A 70 18.86 -3.25 25.62
C GLY A 70 19.17 -2.59 26.97
N LEU A 71 18.19 -2.53 27.89
CA LEU A 71 18.41 -2.09 29.27
C LEU A 71 19.21 -3.17 30.03
N LYS A 72 20.28 -2.73 30.70
CA LYS A 72 21.16 -3.54 31.56
C LYS A 72 21.04 -3.10 33.02
N ALA A 73 21.61 -3.88 33.94
CA ALA A 73 21.74 -3.46 35.34
C ALA A 73 22.41 -2.07 35.43
N GLN A 74 21.87 -1.21 36.30
CA GLN A 74 22.27 0.19 36.51
C GLN A 74 22.02 1.11 35.30
N SER A 75 21.19 0.69 34.33
CA SER A 75 20.75 1.60 33.27
C SER A 75 19.91 2.72 33.84
N VAL A 76 20.11 3.94 33.32
CA VAL A 76 19.33 5.11 33.71
C VAL A 76 18.10 5.24 32.81
N VAL A 77 16.93 5.47 33.40
CA VAL A 77 15.72 5.87 32.69
C VAL A 77 15.22 7.23 33.18
N TYR A 78 14.80 8.07 32.24
CA TYR A 78 14.26 9.39 32.50
C TYR A 78 12.74 9.37 32.44
N VAL A 79 12.08 9.74 33.53
CA VAL A 79 10.61 9.75 33.63
C VAL A 79 10.10 11.18 33.61
N LYS A 80 9.21 11.47 32.66
CA LYS A 80 8.58 12.77 32.48
C LYS A 80 7.06 12.66 32.65
N ASP A 81 6.48 13.56 33.43
CA ASP A 81 5.03 13.75 33.50
C ASP A 81 4.54 14.60 32.30
N LEU A 82 3.58 14.06 31.54
CA LEU A 82 2.95 14.70 30.40
C LEU A 82 1.79 15.63 30.78
N GLY A 83 1.39 15.65 32.06
CA GLY A 83 0.19 16.34 32.53
C GLY A 83 -1.09 15.53 32.31
N PRO A 84 -2.27 16.08 32.62
CA PRO A 84 -3.56 15.40 32.43
C PRO A 84 -3.72 14.89 30.98
N GLN A 85 -4.17 13.64 30.86
CA GLN A 85 -4.34 12.95 29.58
C GLN A 85 -5.80 12.52 29.40
N LEU A 86 -6.30 12.59 28.17
CA LEU A 86 -7.63 12.11 27.79
C LEU A 86 -7.49 10.98 26.76
N GLY A 87 -8.36 9.97 26.84
CA GLY A 87 -8.38 8.87 25.87
C GLY A 87 -8.77 9.34 24.48
N TRP A 88 -8.11 8.82 23.43
CA TRP A 88 -8.39 9.24 22.04
C TRP A 88 -9.85 9.06 21.63
N ARG A 89 -10.51 7.98 22.06
CA ARG A 89 -11.95 7.76 21.82
C ARG A 89 -12.79 8.92 22.34
N PHE A 90 -12.57 9.31 23.59
CA PHE A 90 -13.29 10.41 24.21
C PHE A 90 -13.02 11.74 23.48
N VAL A 91 -11.77 11.99 23.11
CA VAL A 91 -11.40 13.21 22.36
C VAL A 91 -12.16 13.30 21.04
N TYR A 92 -12.18 12.21 20.26
CA TYR A 92 -12.88 12.19 18.97
C TYR A 92 -14.40 12.36 19.12
N ILE A 93 -15.01 11.77 20.15
CA ILE A 93 -16.44 11.95 20.43
C ILE A 93 -16.75 13.44 20.68
N ILE A 94 -15.99 14.11 21.54
CA ILE A 94 -16.23 15.54 21.79
C ILE A 94 -15.92 16.39 20.56
N GLU A 95 -14.91 16.02 19.79
CA GLU A 95 -14.51 16.70 18.55
C GLU A 95 -15.61 16.68 17.49
N TYR A 96 -16.31 15.55 17.31
CA TYR A 96 -17.37 15.41 16.32
C TYR A 96 -18.78 15.76 16.85
N LEU A 97 -19.00 15.78 18.16
CA LEU A 97 -20.28 16.14 18.77
C LEU A 97 -20.77 17.55 18.36
N GLY A 98 -19.85 18.52 18.29
CA GLY A 98 -20.18 19.89 17.88
C GLY A 98 -20.77 19.96 16.47
N PRO A 99 -20.02 19.60 15.42
CA PRO A 99 -20.54 19.64 14.06
C PRO A 99 -21.66 18.62 13.79
N LEU A 100 -21.88 17.64 14.68
CA LEU A 100 -23.08 16.80 14.67
C LEU A 100 -24.33 17.55 15.17
N ALA A 101 -24.23 18.30 16.27
CA ALA A 101 -25.37 18.93 16.92
C ALA A 101 -25.67 20.36 16.42
N ILE A 102 -24.65 21.11 16.02
CA ILE A 102 -24.79 22.52 15.61
C ILE A 102 -25.68 22.69 14.38
N PRO A 103 -25.57 21.88 13.30
CA PRO A 103 -26.42 22.01 12.12
C PRO A 103 -27.94 21.97 12.42
N PRO A 104 -28.49 20.95 13.09
CA PRO A 104 -29.92 20.93 13.41
C PRO A 104 -30.32 22.02 14.41
N LEU A 105 -29.43 22.40 15.35
CA LEU A 105 -29.68 23.53 16.25
C LEU A 105 -29.84 24.83 15.48
N PHE A 106 -28.98 25.11 14.50
CA PHE A 106 -29.02 26.32 13.68
C PHE A 106 -30.20 26.32 12.70
N LEU A 107 -30.54 25.14 12.15
CA LEU A 107 -31.63 25.02 11.19
C LEU A 107 -33.00 25.20 11.84
N TYR A 108 -33.19 24.74 13.08
CA TYR A 108 -34.50 24.74 13.76
C TYR A 108 -34.54 25.65 14.99
N LEU A 109 -33.83 25.30 16.07
CA LEU A 109 -34.02 25.92 17.39
C LEU A 109 -33.47 27.35 17.48
N LEU A 110 -32.30 27.59 16.89
CA LEU A 110 -31.60 28.88 16.96
C LEU A 110 -31.92 29.79 15.78
N ARG A 111 -32.64 29.30 14.76
CA ARG A 111 -32.95 30.02 13.52
C ARG A 111 -33.54 31.43 13.77
N PRO A 112 -34.52 31.64 14.67
CA PRO A 112 -35.08 32.97 14.92
C PRO A 112 -34.11 33.95 15.57
N TYR A 113 -33.17 33.43 16.39
CA TYR A 113 -32.19 34.25 17.11
C TYR A 113 -30.98 34.59 16.25
N LEU A 114 -30.59 33.70 15.34
CA LEU A 114 -29.42 33.87 14.47
C LEU A 114 -29.70 34.78 13.27
N TYR A 115 -30.92 34.74 12.75
CA TYR A 115 -31.35 35.47 11.56
C TYR A 115 -32.43 36.51 11.90
N PHE A 116 -32.34 37.10 13.08
CA PHE A 116 -33.31 38.09 13.61
C PHE A 116 -33.48 39.33 12.72
N ASN A 117 -32.53 39.58 11.82
CA ASN A 117 -32.49 40.72 10.90
C ASN A 117 -33.26 40.48 9.59
N PHE A 118 -33.86 39.31 9.40
CA PHE A 118 -34.72 39.01 8.24
C PHE A 118 -36.17 39.32 8.56
N GLU A 119 -36.86 40.05 7.66
CA GLU A 119 -38.26 40.45 7.83
C GLU A 119 -39.22 39.24 7.86
N GLN A 120 -38.92 38.20 7.08
CA GLN A 120 -39.66 36.95 7.07
C GLN A 120 -38.70 35.76 7.13
N LEU A 121 -38.86 34.95 8.18
CA LEU A 121 -38.13 33.70 8.34
C LEU A 121 -38.94 32.57 7.72
N ALA A 122 -38.66 32.27 6.45
CA ALA A 122 -39.24 31.11 5.79
C ALA A 122 -38.77 29.80 6.45
N ASP A 123 -39.66 28.81 6.41
CA ASP A 123 -39.34 27.44 6.81
C ASP A 123 -38.15 26.92 5.99
N PRO A 124 -37.29 26.06 6.58
CA PRO A 124 -36.18 25.44 5.86
C PRO A 124 -36.60 24.79 4.54
N SER A 125 -35.89 25.12 3.45
CA SER A 125 -36.11 24.44 2.16
C SER A 125 -35.79 22.95 2.26
N GLN A 126 -36.34 22.14 1.35
CA GLN A 126 -36.03 20.70 1.30
C GLN A 126 -34.53 20.44 1.13
N LEU A 127 -33.84 21.31 0.38
CA LEU A 127 -32.40 21.20 0.17
C LEU A 127 -31.61 21.53 1.45
N GLN A 128 -32.02 22.53 2.23
CA GLN A 128 -31.41 22.83 3.53
C GLN A 128 -31.59 21.67 4.52
N VAL A 129 -32.79 21.07 4.55
CA VAL A 129 -33.06 19.87 5.36
C VAL A 129 -32.19 18.69 4.91
N LEU A 130 -32.07 18.46 3.60
CA LEU A 130 -31.20 17.41 3.06
C LEU A 130 -29.75 17.63 3.45
N VAL A 131 -29.19 18.82 3.22
CA VAL A 131 -27.79 19.12 3.57
C VAL A 131 -27.57 18.96 5.07
N CYS A 132 -28.50 19.41 5.92
CA CYS A 132 -28.42 19.18 7.36
C CYS A 132 -28.41 17.68 7.69
N ALA A 133 -29.27 16.87 7.06
CA ALA A 133 -29.28 15.43 7.23
C ALA A 133 -27.96 14.78 6.79
N LEU A 134 -27.38 15.19 5.66
CA LEU A 134 -26.09 14.66 5.19
C LEU A 134 -24.93 15.01 6.13
N LEU A 135 -24.88 16.24 6.65
CA LEU A 135 -23.90 16.63 7.66
C LEU A 135 -24.04 15.78 8.94
N VAL A 136 -25.28 15.59 9.42
CA VAL A 136 -25.55 14.72 10.56
C VAL A 136 -25.13 13.29 10.28
N ILE A 137 -25.48 12.71 9.12
CA ILE A 137 -25.10 11.35 8.72
C ILE A 137 -23.57 11.21 8.67
N HIS A 138 -22.86 12.18 8.09
CA HIS A 138 -21.41 12.21 8.06
C HIS A 138 -20.84 12.10 9.49
N PHE A 139 -21.21 13.01 10.39
CA PHE A 139 -20.65 13.02 11.74
C PHE A 139 -21.14 11.83 12.60
N LEU A 140 -22.36 11.34 12.42
CA LEU A 140 -22.83 10.10 13.05
C LEU A 140 -22.01 8.89 12.62
N LYS A 141 -21.68 8.78 11.33
CA LYS A 141 -20.76 7.75 10.83
C LYS A 141 -19.37 7.91 11.47
N ARG A 142 -18.84 9.13 11.58
CA ARG A 142 -17.54 9.38 12.23
C ARG A 142 -17.52 8.97 13.70
N GLU A 143 -18.63 9.18 14.42
CA GLU A 143 -18.81 8.70 15.79
C GLU A 143 -18.85 7.18 15.86
N PHE A 144 -19.66 6.56 14.98
CA PHE A 144 -19.73 5.11 14.86
C PHE A 144 -18.36 4.49 14.56
N GLU A 145 -17.63 5.04 13.59
CA GLU A 145 -16.27 4.61 13.25
C GLU A 145 -15.33 4.73 14.45
N THR A 146 -15.43 5.83 15.20
CA THR A 146 -14.59 6.08 16.39
C THR A 146 -14.82 5.06 17.49
N ILE A 147 -16.09 4.70 17.74
CA ILE A 147 -16.46 3.76 18.80
C ILE A 147 -16.15 2.32 18.38
N PHE A 148 -16.53 1.92 17.16
CA PHE A 148 -16.59 0.51 16.77
C PHE A 148 -15.51 0.07 15.77
N ILE A 149 -14.91 0.97 14.99
CA ILE A 149 -13.99 0.62 13.90
C ILE A 149 -12.54 1.00 14.24
N HIS A 150 -12.30 2.20 14.74
CA HIS A 150 -10.96 2.73 14.97
C HIS A 150 -10.20 1.97 16.07
N ARG A 151 -8.96 1.58 15.74
CA ARG A 151 -7.96 1.10 16.68
C ARG A 151 -6.88 2.18 16.81
N PHE A 152 -6.73 2.78 17.99
CA PHE A 152 -5.76 3.85 18.22
C PHE A 152 -4.38 3.29 18.56
N SER A 153 -3.31 3.89 18.03
CA SER A 153 -1.93 3.45 18.32
C SER A 153 -1.35 4.09 19.58
N LEU A 154 -1.98 5.16 20.07
CA LEU A 154 -1.68 5.79 21.34
C LEU A 154 -2.96 5.71 22.17
N ALA A 155 -2.84 5.45 23.47
CA ALA A 155 -4.01 5.39 24.34
C ALA A 155 -4.61 6.78 24.57
N THR A 156 -3.76 7.81 24.68
CA THR A 156 -4.18 9.13 25.15
C THR A 156 -3.55 10.32 24.42
N MET A 157 -4.11 11.50 24.66
CA MET A 157 -3.66 12.83 24.21
C MET A 157 -3.61 13.81 25.41
N PRO A 158 -2.69 14.79 25.45
CA PRO A 158 -2.70 15.85 26.45
C PRO A 158 -4.02 16.63 26.47
N ALA A 159 -4.65 16.77 27.65
CA ALA A 159 -6.00 17.30 27.80
C ALA A 159 -6.20 18.69 27.17
N ARG A 160 -5.22 19.59 27.30
CA ARG A 160 -5.26 20.95 26.72
C ARG A 160 -5.48 20.98 25.20
N ASN A 161 -5.11 19.93 24.48
CA ASN A 161 -5.26 19.87 23.04
C ASN A 161 -6.72 19.68 22.61
N ILE A 162 -7.63 19.29 23.53
CA ILE A 162 -9.05 19.11 23.21
C ILE A 162 -9.68 20.40 22.69
N PHE A 163 -9.34 21.56 23.28
CA PHE A 163 -9.84 22.86 22.84
C PHE A 163 -9.38 23.21 21.42
N LYS A 164 -8.14 22.84 21.07
CA LYS A 164 -7.61 23.08 19.72
C LYS A 164 -8.30 22.19 18.69
N ASN A 165 -8.46 20.90 19.01
CA ASN A 165 -9.10 19.94 18.11
C ASN A 165 -10.59 20.29 17.91
N CYS A 166 -11.32 20.48 19.01
CA CYS A 166 -12.75 20.81 18.96
C CYS A 166 -12.96 22.19 18.33
N GLY A 167 -12.14 23.19 18.68
CA GLY A 167 -12.27 24.54 18.12
C GLY A 167 -12.21 24.56 16.60
N HIS A 168 -11.35 23.74 15.98
CA HIS A 168 -11.28 23.64 14.52
C HIS A 168 -12.58 23.08 13.91
N TYR A 169 -13.06 21.93 14.41
CA TYR A 169 -14.27 21.28 13.89
C TYR A 169 -15.54 22.04 14.21
N TRP A 170 -15.68 22.51 15.45
CA TRP A 170 -16.88 23.22 15.91
C TRP A 170 -17.00 24.59 15.26
N ALA A 171 -15.88 25.32 15.07
CA ALA A 171 -15.95 26.61 14.42
C ALA A 171 -16.14 26.50 12.90
N LEU A 172 -15.33 25.68 12.21
CA LEU A 172 -15.36 25.64 10.75
C LEU A 172 -16.47 24.73 10.20
N ALA A 173 -16.60 23.50 10.70
CA ALA A 173 -17.61 22.55 10.22
C ALA A 173 -18.97 22.74 10.91
N GLY A 174 -18.96 23.08 12.20
CA GLY A 174 -20.18 23.38 12.95
C GLY A 174 -20.74 24.76 12.60
N VAL A 175 -20.22 25.79 13.25
CA VAL A 175 -20.78 27.16 13.23
C VAL A 175 -20.71 27.78 11.83
N ASN A 176 -19.54 27.79 11.18
CA ASN A 176 -19.35 28.47 9.90
C ASN A 176 -20.21 27.85 8.79
N ILE A 177 -20.22 26.52 8.62
CA ILE A 177 -21.10 25.90 7.62
C ILE A 177 -22.57 26.13 7.98
N ALA A 178 -22.97 25.83 9.22
CA ALA A 178 -24.38 25.95 9.61
C ALA A 178 -24.93 27.37 9.49
N TYR A 179 -24.15 28.39 9.88
CA TYR A 179 -24.57 29.79 9.79
C TYR A 179 -24.77 30.27 8.34
N TRP A 180 -23.86 29.91 7.43
CA TRP A 180 -23.93 30.42 6.06
C TRP A 180 -24.84 29.58 5.15
N VAL A 181 -24.91 28.27 5.36
CA VAL A 181 -25.70 27.35 4.53
C VAL A 181 -27.18 27.33 4.92
N PHE A 182 -27.51 27.55 6.19
CA PHE A 182 -28.90 27.55 6.65
C PHE A 182 -29.54 28.94 6.70
N ARG A 183 -28.81 29.96 6.25
CA ARG A 183 -29.29 31.33 6.14
C ARG A 183 -30.47 31.42 5.15
N PRO A 184 -31.52 32.23 5.40
CA PRO A 184 -32.70 32.30 4.55
C PRO A 184 -32.45 32.76 3.09
N ASP A 185 -31.40 33.54 2.85
CA ASP A 185 -30.98 34.03 1.53
C ASP A 185 -29.82 33.23 0.91
N SER A 186 -29.45 32.10 1.52
CA SER A 186 -28.36 31.27 1.02
C SER A 186 -28.73 30.60 -0.31
N PRO A 187 -27.76 30.28 -1.18
CA PRO A 187 -28.01 29.49 -2.39
C PRO A 187 -28.65 28.12 -2.13
N THR A 188 -28.57 27.62 -0.89
CA THR A 188 -29.18 26.36 -0.45
C THR A 188 -30.66 26.54 -0.08
N ALA A 189 -31.10 27.75 0.26
CA ALA A 189 -32.49 28.12 0.56
C ALA A 189 -33.32 28.30 -0.72
N THR A 190 -33.36 27.27 -1.58
CA THR A 190 -34.08 27.30 -2.85
C THR A 190 -34.87 26.01 -3.08
N ASP A 191 -36.02 26.14 -3.74
CA ASP A 191 -36.79 25.01 -4.27
C ASP A 191 -36.46 24.73 -5.75
N ALA A 192 -35.79 25.68 -6.43
CA ALA A 192 -35.35 25.53 -7.81
C ALA A 192 -33.98 24.84 -7.85
N LEU A 193 -33.98 23.51 -7.85
CA LEU A 193 -32.77 22.70 -7.86
C LEU A 193 -32.09 22.71 -9.23
N ASN A 194 -30.76 22.90 -9.26
CA ASN A 194 -29.95 22.59 -10.43
C ASN A 194 -29.70 21.07 -10.49
N PRO A 195 -30.22 20.33 -11.48
CA PRO A 195 -30.14 18.87 -11.49
C PRO A 195 -28.71 18.32 -11.51
N LEU A 196 -27.79 19.04 -12.16
CA LEU A 196 -26.38 18.62 -12.25
C LEU A 196 -25.68 18.73 -10.89
N LEU A 197 -25.86 19.87 -10.21
CA LEU A 197 -25.28 20.09 -8.88
C LEU A 197 -25.92 19.17 -7.83
N TYR A 198 -27.24 18.98 -7.91
CA TYR A 198 -27.97 18.13 -6.99
C TYR A 198 -27.58 16.65 -7.13
N ASN A 199 -27.75 16.08 -8.33
CA ASN A 199 -27.46 14.66 -8.55
C ASN A 199 -25.97 14.35 -8.44
N GLY A 200 -25.12 15.22 -9.00
CA GLY A 200 -23.66 15.07 -8.92
C GLY A 200 -23.16 15.21 -7.48
N GLY A 201 -23.65 16.21 -6.74
CA GLY A 201 -23.30 16.43 -5.35
C GLY A 201 -23.70 15.28 -4.44
N LEU A 202 -24.92 14.78 -4.58
CA LEU A 202 -25.41 13.64 -3.80
C LEU A 202 -24.63 12.34 -4.13
N ALA A 203 -24.38 12.08 -5.41
CA ALA A 203 -23.62 10.90 -5.84
C ALA A 203 -22.18 10.92 -5.29
N LEU A 204 -21.50 12.08 -5.36
CA LEU A 204 -20.15 12.24 -4.82
C LEU A 204 -20.13 12.09 -3.29
N PHE A 205 -21.12 12.63 -2.60
CA PHE A 205 -21.25 12.47 -1.14
C PHE A 205 -21.37 11.00 -0.76
N VAL A 206 -22.35 10.29 -1.34
CA VAL A 206 -22.60 8.87 -1.04
C VAL A 206 -21.39 8.01 -1.38
N PHE A 207 -20.80 8.20 -2.56
CA PHE A 207 -19.59 7.47 -2.96
C PHE A 207 -18.41 7.76 -2.01
N GLY A 208 -18.17 9.03 -1.69
CA GLY A 208 -17.11 9.46 -0.78
C GLY A 208 -17.26 8.85 0.60
N GLU A 209 -18.47 8.86 1.18
CA GLU A 209 -18.73 8.27 2.50
C GLU A 209 -18.50 6.76 2.54
N LEU A 210 -19.02 6.02 1.55
CA LEU A 210 -18.87 4.57 1.49
C LEU A 210 -17.41 4.16 1.23
N ALA A 211 -16.71 4.88 0.35
CA ALA A 211 -15.31 4.62 0.05
C ALA A 211 -14.38 5.00 1.22
N ASN A 212 -14.69 6.07 1.94
CA ASN A 212 -14.02 6.46 3.18
C ASN A 212 -14.19 5.38 4.27
N LEU A 213 -15.42 4.88 4.47
CA LEU A 213 -15.69 3.77 5.40
C LEU A 213 -14.92 2.50 5.01
N ASN A 214 -14.90 2.15 3.73
CA ASN A 214 -14.13 1.01 3.22
C ASN A 214 -12.65 1.15 3.57
N ALA A 215 -12.06 2.33 3.37
CA ALA A 215 -10.68 2.60 3.74
C ALA A 215 -10.44 2.45 5.26
N HIS A 216 -11.36 2.91 6.12
CA HIS A 216 -11.25 2.71 7.57
C HIS A 216 -11.35 1.24 7.99
N LEU A 217 -12.21 0.45 7.34
CA LEU A 217 -12.32 -1.00 7.58
C LEU A 217 -11.03 -1.74 7.18
N ILE A 218 -10.43 -1.39 6.03
CA ILE A 218 -9.12 -1.92 5.63
C ILE A 218 -8.06 -1.55 6.67
N LEU A 219 -8.01 -0.28 7.10
CA LEU A 219 -7.04 0.17 8.10
C LEU A 219 -7.21 -0.50 9.47
N ARG A 220 -8.45 -0.84 9.86
CA ARG A 220 -8.73 -1.62 11.07
C ARG A 220 -8.13 -3.02 10.99
N ASN A 221 -8.26 -3.68 9.85
CA ASN A 221 -7.83 -5.07 9.66
C ASN A 221 -6.30 -5.23 9.60
N LEU A 222 -5.56 -4.14 9.35
CA LEU A 222 -4.09 -4.16 9.39
C LEU A 222 -3.49 -4.34 10.78
N ARG A 223 -4.29 -4.17 11.84
CA ARG A 223 -3.85 -4.41 13.22
C ARG A 223 -4.60 -5.61 13.75
N ARG A 224 -3.91 -6.66 14.19
CA ARG A 224 -4.56 -7.72 14.98
C ARG A 224 -5.05 -7.12 16.31
N PRO A 225 -6.19 -7.57 16.87
CA PRO A 225 -6.62 -7.09 18.18
C PRO A 225 -5.50 -7.32 19.21
N GLY A 226 -5.06 -6.26 19.89
CA GLY A 226 -4.04 -6.35 20.94
C GLY A 226 -2.58 -6.16 20.49
N THR A 227 -2.27 -6.04 19.20
CA THR A 227 -0.89 -5.81 18.72
C THR A 227 -0.68 -4.39 18.16
N THR A 228 0.56 -3.91 18.20
CA THR A 228 0.98 -2.59 17.67
C THR A 228 1.63 -2.66 16.28
N GLU A 229 1.81 -3.86 15.73
CA GLU A 229 2.44 -4.09 14.42
C GLU A 229 1.68 -3.38 13.29
N ARG A 230 2.44 -2.76 12.39
CA ARG A 230 1.92 -2.04 11.22
C ARG A 230 2.23 -2.83 9.96
N GLY A 231 1.19 -3.20 9.21
CA GLY A 231 1.33 -3.66 7.82
C GLY A 231 1.17 -2.51 6.82
N ILE A 232 1.56 -2.75 5.57
CA ILE A 232 1.28 -1.84 4.45
C ILE A 232 -0.20 -2.00 4.04
N PRO A 233 -1.02 -0.94 4.08
CA PRO A 233 -2.41 -1.02 3.65
C PRO A 233 -2.48 -1.35 2.15
N ARG A 234 -3.30 -2.34 1.79
CA ARG A 234 -3.62 -2.68 0.40
C ARG A 234 -5.14 -2.86 0.27
N GLY A 235 -5.69 -2.48 -0.88
CA GLY A 235 -7.13 -2.53 -1.15
C GLY A 235 -7.59 -1.31 -1.96
N PHE A 236 -8.90 -1.11 -2.03
CA PHE A 236 -9.51 -0.02 -2.79
C PHE A 236 -8.95 1.35 -2.36
N GLY A 237 -8.55 2.18 -3.33
CA GLY A 237 -7.92 3.49 -3.11
C GLY A 237 -6.43 3.47 -2.70
N PHE A 238 -5.94 2.41 -2.04
CA PHE A 238 -4.54 2.33 -1.57
C PHE A 238 -3.51 2.13 -2.70
N GLY A 239 -3.95 1.72 -3.89
CA GLY A 239 -3.10 1.70 -5.08
C GLY A 239 -2.91 3.08 -5.73
N LEU A 240 -3.75 4.07 -5.38
CA LEU A 240 -3.71 5.42 -5.93
C LEU A 240 -2.96 6.38 -4.99
N VAL A 241 -3.27 6.32 -3.70
CA VAL A 241 -2.71 7.23 -2.68
C VAL A 241 -2.47 6.51 -1.37
N THR A 242 -1.53 7.02 -0.57
CA THR A 242 -1.18 6.50 0.76
C THR A 242 -2.34 6.56 1.76
N CYS A 243 -3.19 7.58 1.66
CA CYS A 243 -4.29 7.85 2.60
C CYS A 243 -5.61 8.03 1.83
N PRO A 244 -6.18 6.95 1.28
CA PRO A 244 -7.42 7.03 0.49
C PRO A 244 -8.60 7.48 1.34
N ASN A 245 -8.60 7.22 2.65
CA ASN A 245 -9.61 7.75 3.55
C ASN A 245 -9.68 9.29 3.48
N TYR A 246 -8.55 10.01 3.43
CA TYR A 246 -8.54 11.47 3.27
C TYR A 246 -8.99 11.91 1.89
N MET A 247 -8.63 11.17 0.84
CA MET A 247 -9.07 11.46 -0.52
C MET A 247 -10.61 11.35 -0.64
N PHE A 248 -11.18 10.26 -0.14
CA PHE A 248 -12.63 10.03 -0.18
C PHE A 248 -13.41 10.97 0.73
N GLU A 249 -12.82 11.40 1.84
CA GLU A 249 -13.34 12.49 2.68
C GLU A 249 -13.49 13.78 1.85
N ILE A 250 -12.44 14.20 1.14
CA ILE A 250 -12.46 15.41 0.29
C ILE A 250 -13.53 15.26 -0.80
N ILE A 251 -13.65 14.09 -1.43
CA ILE A 251 -14.69 13.82 -2.43
C ILE A 251 -16.10 13.99 -1.85
N ALA A 252 -16.34 13.46 -0.64
CA ALA A 252 -17.64 13.62 0.03
C ALA A 252 -17.97 15.10 0.27
N TRP A 253 -16.99 15.87 0.75
CA TRP A 253 -17.18 17.31 1.00
C TRP A 253 -17.32 18.14 -0.28
N ILE A 254 -16.67 17.76 -1.39
CA ILE A 254 -16.96 18.33 -2.71
C ILE A 254 -18.44 18.09 -3.06
N GLY A 255 -19.00 16.93 -2.72
CA GLY A 255 -20.44 16.66 -2.84
C GLY A 255 -21.31 17.68 -2.10
N ILE A 256 -20.99 17.98 -0.83
CA ILE A 256 -21.67 19.02 -0.04
C ILE A 256 -21.47 20.42 -0.66
N TYR A 257 -20.29 20.73 -1.19
CA TYR A 257 -20.01 22.00 -1.85
C TYR A 257 -20.90 22.22 -3.07
N LEU A 258 -21.13 21.17 -3.88
CA LEU A 258 -22.06 21.23 -5.01
C LEU A 258 -23.51 21.38 -4.54
N LEU A 259 -23.95 20.60 -3.54
CA LEU A 259 -25.31 20.65 -3.00
C LEU A 259 -25.66 22.01 -2.38
N THR A 260 -24.67 22.71 -1.82
CA THR A 260 -24.87 24.02 -1.18
C THR A 260 -24.78 25.20 -2.14
N GLY A 261 -24.78 24.94 -3.46
CA GLY A 261 -24.71 25.98 -4.48
C GLY A 261 -23.35 26.69 -4.51
N LEU A 262 -22.26 25.93 -4.32
CA LEU A 262 -20.88 26.43 -4.32
C LEU A 262 -20.60 27.42 -3.17
N SER A 263 -21.11 27.11 -1.97
CA SER A 263 -20.95 27.96 -0.79
C SER A 263 -19.47 28.17 -0.41
N TRP A 264 -19.05 29.44 -0.32
CA TRP A 264 -17.73 29.85 0.14
C TRP A 264 -17.38 29.31 1.54
N SER A 265 -18.39 29.18 2.40
CA SER A 265 -18.22 28.63 3.75
C SER A 265 -17.77 27.17 3.73
N VAL A 266 -18.37 26.37 2.84
CA VAL A 266 -18.00 24.96 2.63
C VAL A 266 -16.64 24.86 1.94
N LEU A 267 -16.37 25.71 0.95
CA LEU A 267 -15.06 25.75 0.28
C LEU A 267 -13.92 26.06 1.28
N LEU A 268 -14.12 27.03 2.18
CA LEU A 268 -13.16 27.36 3.22
C LEU A 268 -12.85 26.13 4.09
N PHE A 269 -13.89 25.41 4.52
CA PHE A 269 -13.72 24.19 5.31
C PHE A 269 -12.94 23.11 4.53
N ILE A 270 -13.28 22.88 3.26
CA ILE A 270 -12.58 21.93 2.39
C ILE A 270 -11.11 22.30 2.25
N VAL A 271 -10.78 23.56 1.97
CA VAL A 271 -9.41 24.02 1.76
C VAL A 271 -8.58 23.82 3.04
N VAL A 272 -9.08 24.29 4.19
CA VAL A 272 -8.35 24.16 5.46
C VAL A 272 -8.19 22.68 5.84
N GLY A 273 -9.26 21.89 5.73
CA GLY A 273 -9.23 20.45 6.00
C GLY A 273 -8.27 19.69 5.08
N THR A 274 -8.26 20.03 3.78
CA THR A 274 -7.38 19.42 2.78
C THR A 274 -5.91 19.72 3.08
N LEU A 275 -5.56 20.97 3.39
CA LEU A 275 -4.18 21.33 3.73
C LEU A 275 -3.67 20.56 4.96
N GLN A 276 -4.52 20.42 5.99
CA GLN A 276 -4.19 19.67 7.18
C GLN A 276 -4.02 18.17 6.90
N MET A 277 -4.97 17.56 6.19
CA MET A 277 -4.89 16.15 5.81
C MET A 277 -3.71 15.84 4.88
N TRP A 278 -3.37 16.76 3.97
CA TRP A 278 -2.21 16.65 3.11
C TRP A 278 -0.89 16.62 3.91
N ALA A 279 -0.75 17.51 4.90
CA ALA A 279 0.42 17.50 5.78
C ALA A 279 0.55 16.18 6.55
N TRP A 280 -0.57 15.63 7.03
CA TRP A 280 -0.60 14.31 7.69
C TRP A 280 -0.29 13.16 6.75
N ALA A 281 -0.83 13.18 5.53
CA ALA A 281 -0.59 12.17 4.50
C ALA A 281 0.90 12.13 4.13
N LYS A 282 1.52 13.29 3.90
CA LYS A 282 2.97 13.40 3.59
C LYS A 282 3.84 12.84 4.70
N LYS A 283 3.48 13.10 5.97
CA LYS A 283 4.20 12.53 7.12
C LYS A 283 4.04 11.00 7.21
N LYS A 284 2.86 10.47 6.89
CA LYS A 284 2.60 9.03 6.87
C LYS A 284 3.36 8.34 5.74
N GLU A 285 3.35 8.94 4.55
CA GLU A 285 4.10 8.46 3.38
C GLU A 285 5.60 8.36 3.63
N ARG A 286 6.20 9.42 4.19
CA ARG A 286 7.62 9.41 4.56
C ARG A 286 7.95 8.28 5.54
N ARG A 287 7.06 8.02 6.50
CA ARG A 287 7.25 6.93 7.47
C ARG A 287 7.18 5.57 6.81
N TYR A 288 6.20 5.32 5.94
CA TYR A 288 6.09 4.03 5.26
C TYR A 288 7.30 3.72 4.38
N ARG A 289 7.84 4.73 3.68
CA ARG A 289 9.08 4.56 2.91
C ARG A 289 10.27 4.19 3.80
N GLN A 290 10.39 4.80 4.98
CA GLN A 290 11.46 4.51 5.93
C GLN A 290 11.30 3.14 6.59
N GLU A 291 10.07 2.76 6.94
CA GLU A 291 9.75 1.54 7.69
C GLU A 291 9.79 0.28 6.81
N PHE A 292 9.34 0.38 5.57
CA PHE A 292 9.15 -0.78 4.70
C PHE A 292 10.10 -0.85 3.50
N GLY A 293 10.90 0.20 3.24
CA GLY A 293 11.92 0.21 2.20
C GLY A 293 11.43 -0.31 0.85
N ASP A 294 12.07 -1.38 0.35
CA ASP A 294 11.76 -2.00 -0.94
C ASP A 294 10.37 -2.64 -1.00
N LYS A 295 9.80 -3.09 0.12
CA LYS A 295 8.44 -3.66 0.17
C LYS A 295 7.34 -2.63 -0.09
N TYR A 296 7.67 -1.34 -0.02
CA TYR A 296 6.79 -0.20 -0.33
C TYR A 296 7.05 0.39 -1.72
N LYS A 297 7.99 -0.16 -2.49
CA LYS A 297 8.19 0.20 -3.89
C LYS A 297 7.15 -0.49 -4.78
N ARG A 298 6.92 0.08 -5.96
CA ARG A 298 6.03 -0.49 -6.99
C ARG A 298 6.53 -1.85 -7.50
N TYR A 299 7.84 -2.05 -7.51
CA TYR A 299 8.51 -3.29 -7.87
C TYR A 299 9.32 -3.79 -6.67
N ALA A 300 9.21 -5.09 -6.39
CA ALA A 300 10.07 -5.79 -5.44
C ALA A 300 11.00 -6.73 -6.21
N THR A 301 12.26 -6.80 -5.80
CA THR A 301 13.26 -7.70 -6.38
C THR A 301 13.43 -8.92 -5.50
N PHE A 302 13.48 -10.10 -6.12
CA PHE A 302 13.79 -11.36 -5.44
C PHE A 302 14.98 -12.01 -6.16
N PHE A 303 16.10 -12.13 -5.45
CA PHE A 303 17.30 -12.77 -5.97
C PHE A 303 17.35 -14.21 -5.44
N ALA A 304 17.11 -15.18 -6.31
CA ALA A 304 17.17 -16.58 -5.96
C ALA A 304 18.62 -17.07 -6.00
N ASN A 305 19.09 -17.72 -4.93
CA ASN A 305 20.36 -18.42 -4.93
C ASN A 305 20.16 -19.86 -5.39
N VAL A 306 20.88 -20.28 -6.44
CA VAL A 306 20.77 -21.63 -7.01
C VAL A 306 21.04 -22.70 -5.95
N SER A 307 21.99 -22.43 -5.04
CA SER A 307 22.36 -23.35 -3.95
C SER A 307 21.18 -23.76 -3.07
N ASP A 308 20.20 -22.87 -2.89
CA ASP A 308 19.04 -23.13 -2.03
C ASP A 308 18.12 -24.20 -2.60
N TYR A 309 18.22 -24.52 -3.89
CA TYR A 309 17.32 -25.46 -4.58
C TYR A 309 18.00 -26.71 -5.09
N LEU A 310 19.34 -26.82 -4.96
CA LEU A 310 20.08 -27.97 -5.48
C LEU A 310 19.60 -29.31 -4.90
N TYR A 311 19.06 -29.30 -3.67
CA TYR A 311 18.47 -30.49 -3.03
C TYR A 311 17.24 -31.05 -3.78
N THR A 312 16.62 -30.26 -4.66
CA THR A 312 15.45 -30.68 -5.45
C THR A 312 15.82 -31.36 -6.78
N LEU A 313 17.11 -31.31 -7.16
CA LEU A 313 17.64 -31.93 -8.37
C LEU A 313 18.26 -33.29 -8.06
N ASN A 314 18.02 -34.25 -8.96
CA ASN A 314 18.74 -35.52 -8.93
C ASN A 314 20.10 -35.39 -9.64
N GLU A 315 21.01 -36.33 -9.39
CA GLU A 315 22.29 -36.40 -10.09
C GLU A 315 22.10 -36.42 -11.62
N GLY A 316 22.90 -35.61 -12.32
CA GLY A 316 22.86 -35.48 -13.78
C GLY A 316 21.80 -34.53 -14.33
N GLN A 317 20.89 -34.00 -13.51
CA GLN A 317 19.91 -33.01 -13.98
C GLN A 317 20.53 -31.61 -14.16
N PRO A 318 20.23 -30.89 -15.26
CA PRO A 318 20.70 -29.53 -15.48
C PRO A 318 20.29 -28.57 -14.37
N ARG A 319 21.20 -27.67 -13.97
CA ARG A 319 20.92 -26.67 -12.91
C ARG A 319 19.89 -25.62 -13.31
N SER A 320 19.67 -25.43 -14.61
CA SER A 320 18.68 -24.48 -15.17
C SER A 320 17.25 -24.75 -14.71
N TRP A 321 16.94 -26.01 -14.37
CA TRP A 321 15.68 -26.43 -13.77
C TRP A 321 15.33 -25.69 -12.46
N VAL A 322 16.32 -25.15 -11.74
CA VAL A 322 16.12 -24.36 -10.51
C VAL A 322 15.30 -23.09 -10.74
N SER A 323 15.23 -22.58 -11.98
CA SER A 323 14.41 -21.42 -12.33
C SER A 323 12.93 -21.58 -11.92
N VAL A 324 12.36 -22.76 -12.12
CA VAL A 324 10.94 -23.05 -11.85
C VAL A 324 10.60 -22.98 -10.34
N PRO A 325 11.27 -23.74 -9.43
CA PRO A 325 11.01 -23.64 -8.00
C PRO A 325 11.41 -22.26 -7.42
N ALA A 326 12.39 -21.56 -8.01
CA ALA A 326 12.74 -20.21 -7.59
C ALA A 326 11.59 -19.21 -7.82
N VAL A 327 10.90 -19.28 -8.97
CA VAL A 327 9.70 -18.46 -9.21
C VAL A 327 8.56 -18.87 -8.28
N ARG A 328 8.39 -20.16 -8.00
CA ARG A 328 7.41 -20.66 -7.04
C ARG A 328 7.65 -20.15 -5.61
N HIS A 329 8.91 -20.04 -5.20
CA HIS A 329 9.34 -19.45 -3.93
C HIS A 329 9.03 -17.96 -3.90
N ALA A 330 9.42 -17.20 -4.94
CA ALA A 330 9.10 -15.78 -5.05
C ALA A 330 7.58 -15.51 -4.93
N MET A 331 6.76 -16.35 -5.58
CA MET A 331 5.30 -16.27 -5.51
C MET A 331 4.73 -16.51 -4.11
N SER A 332 5.42 -17.30 -3.29
CA SER A 332 5.04 -17.59 -1.91
C SER A 332 5.46 -16.48 -0.95
N GLU A 333 6.64 -15.89 -1.16
CA GLU A 333 7.15 -14.73 -0.39
C GLU A 333 6.37 -13.45 -0.67
N TYR A 334 5.90 -13.27 -1.91
CA TYR A 334 5.14 -12.10 -2.34
C TYR A 334 3.71 -12.45 -2.77
N PRO A 335 2.85 -12.98 -1.87
CA PRO A 335 1.52 -13.49 -2.22
C PRO A 335 0.57 -12.42 -2.76
N HIS A 336 0.90 -11.15 -2.55
CA HIS A 336 0.10 -9.99 -2.96
C HIS A 336 0.58 -9.31 -4.25
N SER A 337 1.66 -9.78 -4.87
CA SER A 337 2.10 -9.30 -6.19
C SER A 337 1.24 -9.94 -7.27
N THR A 338 0.76 -9.14 -8.22
CA THR A 338 -0.12 -9.61 -9.31
C THR A 338 0.65 -10.31 -10.43
N TYR A 339 1.87 -9.85 -10.71
CA TYR A 339 2.71 -10.38 -11.78
C TYR A 339 4.12 -10.63 -11.26
N PHE A 340 4.75 -11.67 -11.79
CA PHE A 340 6.14 -12.02 -11.56
C PHE A 340 6.85 -12.01 -12.90
N PHE A 341 7.82 -11.11 -13.05
CA PHE A 341 8.70 -11.09 -14.22
C PHE A 341 9.96 -11.87 -13.86
N PHE A 342 10.10 -13.07 -14.41
CA PHE A 342 11.31 -13.86 -14.29
C PHE A 342 12.33 -13.36 -15.31
N LEU A 343 13.55 -13.14 -14.83
CA LEU A 343 14.67 -12.71 -15.66
C LEU A 343 15.91 -13.48 -15.22
N SER A 344 16.52 -14.19 -16.17
CA SER A 344 17.73 -14.98 -15.95
C SER A 344 18.96 -14.09 -15.68
N ALA A 345 19.97 -14.64 -14.99
CA ALA A 345 21.14 -13.91 -14.51
C ALA A 345 21.98 -13.27 -15.63
N HIS A 346 21.90 -13.82 -16.84
CA HIS A 346 22.60 -13.31 -18.04
C HIS A 346 21.80 -12.23 -18.78
N ALA A 347 21.10 -11.36 -18.05
CA ALA A 347 20.25 -10.30 -18.59
C ALA A 347 20.56 -8.94 -17.98
N LEU A 348 20.28 -7.88 -18.71
CA LEU A 348 20.36 -6.51 -18.23
C LEU A 348 19.11 -5.72 -18.67
N ILE A 349 18.46 -5.06 -17.71
CA ILE A 349 17.37 -4.12 -18.00
C ILE A 349 17.99 -2.81 -18.45
N MET A 350 17.84 -2.51 -19.75
CA MET A 350 18.45 -1.35 -20.37
C MET A 350 17.65 -0.07 -20.13
N GLU A 351 16.32 -0.19 -19.98
CA GLU A 351 15.43 0.97 -19.83
C GLU A 351 14.65 0.94 -18.50
N PRO A 352 15.29 1.23 -17.34
CA PRO A 352 14.69 1.05 -16.02
C PRO A 352 13.56 2.04 -15.71
N ARG A 353 13.44 3.13 -16.48
CA ARG A 353 12.36 4.12 -16.35
C ARG A 353 11.07 3.65 -17.02
N LEU A 354 11.15 2.67 -17.93
CA LEU A 354 9.98 2.14 -18.63
C LEU A 354 9.19 1.21 -17.71
N SER A 355 7.94 1.58 -17.45
CA SER A 355 7.04 0.79 -16.60
C SER A 355 6.61 -0.48 -17.34
N LEU A 356 6.86 -1.66 -16.74
CA LEU A 356 6.41 -2.95 -17.26
C LEU A 356 4.89 -2.97 -17.49
N THR A 357 4.12 -2.23 -16.69
CA THR A 357 2.67 -2.12 -16.86
C THR A 357 2.30 -1.49 -18.19
N THR A 358 2.93 -0.38 -18.55
CA THR A 358 2.64 0.35 -19.80
C THR A 358 3.31 -0.30 -21.00
N HIS A 359 4.39 -1.04 -20.77
CA HIS A 359 5.14 -1.72 -21.82
C HIS A 359 4.47 -3.02 -22.29
N VAL A 360 3.99 -3.84 -21.34
CA VAL A 360 3.45 -5.19 -21.62
C VAL A 360 2.13 -5.49 -20.90
N LEU A 361 2.00 -5.20 -19.60
CA LEU A 361 0.92 -5.79 -18.78
C LEU A 361 -0.47 -5.16 -18.97
N ASP A 362 -0.54 -3.93 -19.47
CA ASP A 362 -1.81 -3.28 -19.77
C ASP A 362 -2.58 -4.11 -20.80
N PRO A 363 -3.87 -4.47 -20.56
CA PRO A 363 -4.59 -5.37 -21.44
C PRO A 363 -4.69 -4.87 -22.89
N THR A 364 -4.83 -3.56 -23.10
CA THR A 364 -4.89 -2.99 -24.45
C THR A 364 -3.52 -3.09 -25.12
N ARG A 365 -2.45 -2.77 -24.38
CA ARG A 365 -1.08 -2.94 -24.89
C ARG A 365 -0.76 -4.40 -25.21
N LEU A 366 -1.02 -5.32 -24.28
CA LEU A 366 -0.79 -6.75 -24.45
C LEU A 366 -1.52 -7.27 -25.70
N GLN A 367 -2.77 -6.87 -25.88
CA GLN A 367 -3.57 -7.27 -27.03
C GLN A 367 -2.93 -6.89 -28.37
N THR A 368 -2.22 -5.74 -28.43
CA THR A 368 -1.48 -5.31 -29.64
C THR A 368 -0.16 -6.04 -29.84
N LEU A 369 0.42 -6.60 -28.77
CA LEU A 369 1.68 -7.33 -28.81
C LEU A 369 1.50 -8.82 -29.09
N MET A 370 0.33 -9.39 -28.78
CA MET A 370 0.08 -10.81 -28.95
C MET A 370 0.21 -11.23 -30.41
N ILE A 371 1.16 -12.11 -30.66
CA ILE A 371 1.32 -12.80 -31.93
C ILE A 371 0.34 -13.98 -31.96
N LYS A 372 -0.43 -14.06 -33.05
CA LYS A 372 -1.49 -15.05 -33.25
C LYS A 372 -1.16 -15.94 -34.44
N ASP A 373 -1.66 -17.17 -34.41
CA ASP A 373 -1.44 -18.19 -35.45
C ASP A 373 0.06 -18.46 -35.75
N GLN A 374 0.93 -18.22 -34.77
CA GLN A 374 2.36 -18.50 -34.82
C GLN A 374 2.64 -19.89 -34.27
N SER A 375 3.49 -20.67 -34.96
CA SER A 375 3.93 -22.00 -34.53
C SER A 375 4.74 -21.92 -33.23
N ILE A 376 4.47 -22.82 -32.29
CA ILE A 376 5.14 -22.83 -30.96
C ILE A 376 6.61 -23.25 -31.05
N VAL A 377 6.94 -24.09 -32.03
CA VAL A 377 8.32 -24.46 -32.38
C VAL A 377 8.45 -24.19 -33.88
N PRO A 378 9.11 -23.10 -34.30
CA PRO A 378 9.29 -22.76 -35.71
C PRO A 378 10.26 -23.71 -36.43
N PRO A 379 10.22 -23.79 -37.77
CA PRO A 379 9.18 -23.25 -38.65
C PRO A 379 7.96 -24.17 -38.81
N ASP A 380 8.07 -25.46 -38.47
CA ASP A 380 7.17 -26.51 -38.97
C ASP A 380 6.25 -27.15 -37.90
N SER A 381 6.10 -26.57 -36.71
CA SER A 381 5.14 -27.11 -35.73
C SER A 381 3.69 -26.91 -36.17
N VAL A 382 2.91 -27.99 -36.10
CA VAL A 382 1.45 -28.03 -36.35
C VAL A 382 0.69 -27.20 -35.31
N ILE A 383 1.22 -27.10 -34.09
CA ILE A 383 0.56 -26.42 -32.98
C ILE A 383 0.93 -24.94 -32.98
N LYS A 384 -0.11 -24.10 -33.01
CA LYS A 384 0.00 -22.65 -33.13
C LYS A 384 -0.72 -21.94 -31.99
N THR A 385 -0.28 -20.73 -31.66
CA THR A 385 -1.01 -19.82 -30.76
C THR A 385 -2.43 -19.57 -31.26
N PHE A 386 -3.44 -19.60 -30.38
CA PHE A 386 -4.82 -19.44 -30.80
C PHE A 386 -5.17 -18.00 -31.23
N SER A 387 -5.82 -17.88 -32.39
CA SER A 387 -6.32 -16.61 -32.94
C SER A 387 -7.35 -15.89 -32.07
N HIS A 388 -8.12 -16.62 -31.27
CA HIS A 388 -9.21 -16.08 -30.45
C HIS A 388 -8.79 -15.73 -29.01
N THR A 389 -7.54 -16.00 -28.61
CA THR A 389 -7.06 -15.62 -27.27
C THR A 389 -7.11 -14.10 -27.10
N THR A 390 -7.68 -13.65 -25.99
CA THR A 390 -7.72 -12.24 -25.60
C THR A 390 -6.76 -11.97 -24.45
N ALA A 391 -6.29 -10.72 -24.32
CA ALA A 391 -5.39 -10.32 -23.24
C ALA A 391 -5.94 -10.60 -21.82
N LYS A 392 -7.27 -10.72 -21.66
CA LYS A 392 -7.91 -11.05 -20.37
C LYS A 392 -7.70 -12.50 -19.96
N ASP A 393 -7.52 -13.40 -20.93
CA ASP A 393 -7.39 -14.83 -20.71
C ASP A 393 -5.94 -15.25 -20.44
N VAL A 394 -4.98 -14.35 -20.69
CA VAL A 394 -3.54 -14.60 -20.58
C VAL A 394 -3.09 -14.64 -19.13
N GLU A 395 -2.33 -15.68 -18.79
CA GLU A 395 -1.68 -15.85 -17.49
C GLU A 395 -0.15 -16.00 -17.60
N LEU A 396 0.37 -16.34 -18.79
CA LEU A 396 1.81 -16.44 -19.10
C LEU A 396 2.14 -15.63 -20.36
N VAL A 397 3.09 -14.71 -20.28
CA VAL A 397 3.63 -13.96 -21.42
C VAL A 397 5.08 -14.36 -21.62
N ILE A 398 5.42 -14.79 -22.83
CA ILE A 398 6.75 -15.29 -23.17
C ILE A 398 7.12 -14.84 -24.60
N THR A 399 8.40 -14.93 -24.91
CA THR A 399 8.95 -14.70 -26.25
C THR A 399 9.41 -16.01 -26.88
N GLN A 400 9.66 -16.00 -28.18
CA GLN A 400 10.20 -17.11 -28.96
C GLN A 400 11.39 -16.57 -29.75
N ASP A 401 12.41 -17.41 -29.94
CA ASP A 401 13.53 -17.15 -30.84
C ASP A 401 13.35 -17.88 -32.18
N ALA A 402 14.41 -18.07 -32.97
CA ALA A 402 14.30 -18.75 -34.25
C ALA A 402 13.91 -20.23 -34.13
N GLU A 403 14.07 -20.84 -32.95
CA GLU A 403 13.95 -22.28 -32.75
C GLU A 403 12.84 -22.65 -31.76
N ASP A 404 12.69 -21.91 -30.65
CA ASP A 404 11.92 -22.38 -29.50
C ASP A 404 11.35 -21.22 -28.64
N LEU A 405 10.49 -21.55 -27.67
CA LEU A 405 10.10 -20.60 -26.61
C LEU A 405 11.30 -20.28 -25.70
N VAL A 406 11.39 -19.04 -25.20
CA VAL A 406 12.53 -18.58 -24.38
C VAL A 406 12.13 -18.38 -22.91
N PRO A 407 12.35 -19.39 -22.03
CA PRO A 407 11.97 -19.32 -20.62
C PRO A 407 12.94 -18.49 -19.74
N ASP A 408 13.96 -17.85 -20.33
CA ASP A 408 14.89 -16.99 -19.61
C ASP A 408 14.35 -15.57 -19.32
N SER A 409 13.26 -15.19 -19.98
CA SER A 409 12.58 -13.90 -19.79
C SER A 409 11.08 -14.08 -20.03
N TYR A 410 10.29 -14.19 -18.96
CA TYR A 410 8.85 -14.37 -19.06
C TYR A 410 8.12 -13.74 -17.89
N ILE A 411 6.84 -13.43 -18.11
CA ILE A 411 5.97 -12.85 -17.10
C ILE A 411 4.85 -13.84 -16.79
N ILE A 412 4.66 -14.15 -15.53
CA ILE A 412 3.57 -15.01 -15.06
C ILE A 412 2.67 -14.25 -14.09
N LYS A 413 1.36 -14.41 -14.24
CA LYS A 413 0.36 -13.79 -13.37
C LYS A 413 0.10 -14.65 -12.14
N GLN A 414 0.12 -14.05 -10.97
CA GLN A 414 -0.15 -14.73 -9.70
C GLN A 414 -1.59 -15.26 -9.69
N GLY A 415 -1.75 -16.55 -9.39
CA GLY A 415 -3.05 -17.19 -9.35
C GLY A 415 -2.94 -18.71 -9.17
N GLN A 416 -4.09 -19.38 -9.09
CA GLN A 416 -4.13 -20.85 -8.99
C GLN A 416 -3.53 -21.50 -10.25
N TRP A 417 -3.80 -20.92 -11.43
CA TRP A 417 -3.26 -21.42 -12.69
C TRP A 417 -1.73 -21.40 -12.72
N ALA A 418 -1.10 -20.31 -12.29
CA ALA A 418 0.36 -20.21 -12.29
C ALA A 418 1.03 -21.20 -11.34
N ARG A 419 0.40 -21.48 -10.19
CA ARG A 419 0.88 -22.52 -9.26
C ARG A 419 0.81 -23.90 -9.91
N PHE A 420 -0.34 -24.23 -10.49
CA PHE A 420 -0.53 -25.47 -11.24
C PHE A 420 0.50 -25.61 -12.37
N PHE A 421 0.67 -24.55 -13.19
CA PHE A 421 1.57 -24.57 -14.32
C PHE A 421 3.03 -24.79 -13.90
N LEU A 422 3.51 -24.09 -12.87
CA LEU A 422 4.86 -24.28 -12.35
C LEU A 422 5.06 -25.70 -11.77
N ASP A 423 4.05 -26.25 -11.11
CA ASP A 423 4.10 -27.62 -10.57
C ASP A 423 4.14 -28.65 -11.72
N VAL A 424 3.38 -28.46 -12.80
CA VAL A 424 3.41 -29.29 -14.03
C VAL A 424 4.75 -29.17 -14.75
N TRP A 425 5.26 -27.95 -14.92
CA TRP A 425 6.52 -27.73 -15.60
C TRP A 425 7.68 -28.39 -14.85
N TYR A 426 7.65 -28.34 -13.51
CA TYR A 426 8.65 -28.97 -12.65
C TYR A 426 8.41 -30.47 -12.38
N ASP A 427 7.44 -31.09 -13.06
CA ASP A 427 7.05 -32.47 -12.78
C ASP A 427 8.24 -33.44 -12.92
N PRO A 428 8.42 -34.39 -11.99
CA PRO A 428 9.50 -35.36 -12.05
C PRO A 428 9.57 -36.17 -13.37
N LEU A 429 8.44 -36.39 -14.05
CA LEU A 429 8.40 -37.10 -15.33
C LEU A 429 9.15 -36.33 -16.43
N TYR A 430 8.92 -35.02 -16.57
CA TYR A 430 9.62 -34.21 -17.55
C TYR A 430 11.12 -34.08 -17.22
N ARG A 431 11.46 -33.94 -15.94
CA ARG A 431 12.86 -33.89 -15.49
C ARG A 431 13.60 -35.22 -15.64
N LYS A 432 12.89 -36.35 -15.67
CA LYS A 432 13.46 -37.69 -15.91
C LYS A 432 13.56 -38.05 -17.40
N TYR A 433 12.71 -37.47 -18.25
CA TYR A 433 12.71 -37.72 -19.69
C TYR A 433 14.02 -37.26 -20.39
N ASN A 434 14.76 -36.34 -19.77
CA ASN A 434 16.06 -35.83 -20.25
C ASN A 434 15.98 -35.15 -21.62
N PHE A 435 15.13 -34.12 -21.72
CA PHE A 435 15.06 -33.26 -22.90
C PHE A 435 16.41 -32.62 -23.25
N ALA A 436 16.71 -32.48 -24.55
CA ALA A 436 17.98 -31.96 -25.04
C ALA A 436 18.35 -30.56 -24.51
N ARG A 437 17.37 -29.65 -24.40
CA ARG A 437 17.52 -28.33 -23.76
C ARG A 437 16.73 -28.20 -22.45
N ALA A 438 16.75 -29.27 -21.64
CA ALA A 438 16.24 -29.26 -20.27
C ALA A 438 14.80 -28.69 -20.14
N GLU A 439 14.59 -27.68 -19.30
CA GLU A 439 13.28 -27.07 -19.03
C GLU A 439 12.69 -26.33 -20.23
N LYS A 440 13.52 -25.85 -21.17
CA LYS A 440 13.09 -25.15 -22.39
C LYS A 440 12.28 -26.08 -23.30
N HIS A 441 12.87 -27.19 -23.72
CA HIS A 441 12.16 -28.19 -24.53
C HIS A 441 11.01 -28.88 -23.77
N ALA A 442 11.10 -29.00 -22.44
CA ALA A 442 9.98 -29.45 -21.65
C ALA A 442 8.79 -28.48 -21.73
N LEU A 443 9.05 -27.17 -21.72
CA LEU A 443 8.04 -26.14 -21.92
C LEU A 443 7.43 -26.23 -23.33
N ASP A 444 8.26 -26.35 -24.37
CA ASP A 444 7.79 -26.51 -25.75
C ASP A 444 6.86 -27.72 -25.89
N HIS A 445 7.21 -28.84 -25.24
CA HIS A 445 6.36 -30.02 -25.20
C HIS A 445 5.05 -29.75 -24.46
N ILE A 446 5.10 -29.14 -23.28
CA ILE A 446 3.89 -28.85 -22.47
C ILE A 446 2.95 -27.94 -23.27
N VAL A 447 3.45 -26.88 -23.89
CA VAL A 447 2.63 -25.92 -24.62
C VAL A 447 2.04 -26.54 -25.90
N GLN A 448 2.78 -27.42 -26.59
CA GLN A 448 2.26 -28.09 -27.78
C GLN A 448 1.16 -29.11 -27.47
N TRP A 449 1.31 -29.87 -26.37
CA TRP A 449 0.44 -31.02 -26.09
C TRP A 449 -0.65 -30.76 -25.04
N HIS A 450 -0.59 -29.65 -24.31
CA HIS A 450 -1.60 -29.26 -23.32
C HIS A 450 -2.29 -27.97 -23.72
N ALA A 451 -3.40 -28.10 -24.47
CA ALA A 451 -4.18 -26.97 -24.97
C ALA A 451 -4.65 -26.00 -23.85
N THR A 452 -4.84 -26.49 -22.63
CA THR A 452 -5.20 -25.68 -21.46
C THR A 452 -4.08 -24.75 -21.00
N VAL A 453 -2.81 -25.10 -21.24
CA VAL A 453 -1.65 -24.23 -21.01
C VAL A 453 -1.52 -23.24 -22.17
N LEU A 454 -1.61 -23.72 -23.41
CA LEU A 454 -1.54 -22.89 -24.61
C LEU A 454 -2.62 -21.79 -24.63
N ALA A 455 -3.83 -22.09 -24.17
CA ALA A 455 -4.93 -21.12 -24.08
C ALA A 455 -4.66 -19.95 -23.12
N LYS A 456 -3.65 -20.08 -22.26
CA LYS A 456 -3.25 -19.08 -21.25
C LYS A 456 -1.93 -18.40 -21.58
N LEU A 457 -1.30 -18.78 -22.69
CA LEU A 457 -0.03 -18.24 -23.14
C LEU A 457 -0.26 -17.13 -24.17
N ALA A 458 0.47 -16.02 -24.00
CA ALA A 458 0.66 -14.99 -24.99
C ALA A 458 2.10 -14.99 -25.47
N LEU A 459 2.28 -15.18 -26.78
CA LEU A 459 3.54 -14.95 -27.44
C LEU A 459 3.65 -13.49 -27.86
N ILE A 460 4.76 -12.83 -27.56
CA ILE A 460 5.02 -11.42 -27.91
C ILE A 460 6.34 -11.28 -28.68
N PRO A 461 6.55 -10.19 -29.43
CA PRO A 461 7.79 -9.97 -30.18
C PRO A 461 9.01 -10.04 -29.25
N GLN A 462 10.03 -10.78 -29.67
CA GLN A 462 11.20 -11.11 -28.86
C GLN A 462 11.84 -9.88 -28.19
N ARG A 463 12.08 -8.82 -28.97
CA ARG A 463 12.73 -7.59 -28.51
C ARG A 463 11.95 -6.79 -27.45
N THR A 464 10.69 -7.16 -27.20
CA THR A 464 9.87 -6.49 -26.19
C THR A 464 10.44 -6.72 -24.79
N ILE A 465 10.88 -7.93 -24.47
CA ILE A 465 11.41 -8.28 -23.14
C ILE A 465 12.65 -9.19 -23.19
N ASN A 466 13.17 -9.53 -24.38
CA ASN A 466 14.17 -10.57 -24.56
C ASN A 466 15.08 -10.32 -25.78
N SER A 467 15.59 -9.11 -25.97
CA SER A 467 16.50 -8.83 -27.10
C SER A 467 17.85 -9.52 -26.91
N TYR A 468 18.38 -10.16 -27.96
CA TYR A 468 19.67 -10.84 -27.90
C TYR A 468 20.84 -9.89 -28.17
N SER A 469 21.93 -10.09 -27.42
CA SER A 469 23.21 -9.48 -27.73
C SER A 469 23.73 -9.94 -29.10
N LYS A 470 24.59 -9.15 -29.73
CA LYS A 470 25.17 -9.47 -31.04
C LYS A 470 25.95 -10.80 -31.06
N ASP A 471 26.46 -11.22 -29.91
CA ASP A 471 27.29 -12.40 -29.74
C ASP A 471 26.44 -13.63 -29.38
N SER A 472 25.14 -13.47 -29.12
CA SER A 472 24.22 -14.56 -28.79
C SER A 472 24.05 -15.53 -29.96
N PRO A 473 24.08 -16.86 -29.73
CA PRO A 473 23.67 -17.84 -30.73
C PRO A 473 22.17 -17.68 -30.97
N ASP A 474 21.73 -18.02 -32.18
CA ASP A 474 20.33 -17.99 -32.60
C ASP A 474 19.72 -16.57 -32.61
N ALA A 475 20.56 -15.53 -32.57
CA ALA A 475 20.15 -14.15 -32.81
C ALA A 475 19.74 -13.98 -34.27
N SER A 476 18.44 -14.03 -34.53
CA SER A 476 17.90 -13.53 -35.79
C SER A 476 18.13 -12.02 -35.90
N SER A 477 18.15 -11.48 -37.13
CA SER A 477 18.21 -10.03 -37.37
C SER A 477 17.12 -9.28 -36.61
N ASP A 478 15.95 -9.91 -36.46
CA ASP A 478 14.75 -9.32 -35.87
C ASP A 478 14.71 -9.48 -34.34
N GLY A 479 15.49 -10.40 -33.78
CA GLY A 479 15.62 -10.66 -32.33
C GLY A 479 16.81 -9.94 -31.66
N SER A 480 17.68 -9.32 -32.45
CA SER A 480 18.88 -8.63 -31.97
C SER A 480 18.58 -7.30 -31.27
N TYR A 481 19.38 -6.95 -30.27
CA TYR A 481 19.23 -5.73 -29.48
C TYR A 481 19.41 -4.47 -30.32
N HIS A 482 18.48 -3.53 -30.14
CA HIS A 482 18.59 -2.16 -30.62
C HIS A 482 18.46 -1.17 -29.46
N GLU A 483 19.01 0.03 -29.65
CA GLU A 483 18.90 1.09 -28.66
C GLU A 483 17.43 1.44 -28.38
N GLY A 484 17.07 1.49 -27.10
CA GLY A 484 15.69 1.67 -26.63
C GLY A 484 14.95 0.36 -26.31
N ASP A 485 15.51 -0.81 -26.65
CA ASP A 485 14.94 -2.09 -26.22
C ASP A 485 15.02 -2.22 -24.68
N PHE A 486 13.97 -2.81 -24.09
CA PHE A 486 13.79 -2.82 -22.63
C PHE A 486 14.81 -3.71 -21.89
N VAL A 487 15.10 -4.88 -22.46
CA VAL A 487 15.99 -5.90 -21.88
C VAL A 487 16.92 -6.42 -22.95
N ILE A 488 18.20 -6.56 -22.59
CA ILE A 488 19.19 -7.31 -23.37
C ILE A 488 19.56 -8.62 -22.66
N ARG A 489 19.80 -9.66 -23.45
CA ARG A 489 20.19 -11.00 -23.03
C ARG A 489 21.47 -11.46 -23.70
N PHE A 490 22.36 -12.03 -22.88
CA PHE A 490 23.64 -12.62 -23.29
C PHE A 490 23.46 -14.13 -23.37
N ASN A 491 22.78 -14.61 -24.41
CA ASN A 491 22.42 -16.01 -24.53
C ASN A 491 23.68 -16.87 -24.74
N GLY A 492 23.84 -17.93 -23.94
CA GLY A 492 24.98 -18.84 -24.03
C GLY A 492 26.37 -18.21 -23.82
N CYS A 493 26.44 -17.04 -23.16
CA CYS A 493 27.72 -16.36 -22.88
C CYS A 493 28.60 -17.10 -21.85
N ASP A 494 28.02 -18.08 -21.16
CA ASP A 494 28.67 -18.98 -20.20
C ASP A 494 29.26 -20.24 -20.87
N ALA A 495 29.09 -20.39 -22.19
CA ALA A 495 29.70 -21.47 -22.95
C ALA A 495 31.23 -21.41 -22.90
N PRO A 496 31.93 -22.56 -22.97
CA PRO A 496 33.39 -22.60 -22.96
C PRO A 496 34.01 -21.70 -24.04
N GLY A 497 34.94 -20.83 -23.64
CA GLY A 497 35.60 -19.88 -24.54
C GLY A 497 34.89 -18.53 -24.71
N ARG A 498 33.76 -18.31 -24.02
CA ARG A 498 33.05 -17.02 -23.96
C ARG A 498 33.09 -16.43 -22.56
N SER A 499 32.79 -15.13 -22.45
CA SER A 499 32.73 -14.42 -21.19
C SER A 499 31.54 -13.48 -21.15
N CYS A 500 30.55 -13.82 -20.32
CA CYS A 500 29.39 -12.96 -20.06
C CYS A 500 29.79 -11.56 -19.60
N GLU A 501 30.88 -11.42 -18.84
CA GLU A 501 31.33 -10.12 -18.36
C GLU A 501 31.84 -9.24 -19.52
N GLU A 502 32.62 -9.82 -20.44
CA GLU A 502 33.16 -9.11 -21.59
C GLU A 502 32.07 -8.71 -22.59
N GLU A 503 31.12 -9.61 -22.85
CA GLU A 503 29.97 -9.34 -23.71
C GLU A 503 29.02 -8.29 -23.11
N MET A 504 28.86 -8.26 -21.78
CA MET A 504 27.99 -7.31 -21.08
C MET A 504 28.60 -5.91 -20.96
N ARG A 505 29.93 -5.79 -20.84
CA ARG A 505 30.65 -4.54 -20.61
C ARG A 505 30.26 -3.36 -21.51
N PRO A 506 30.13 -3.49 -22.85
CA PRO A 506 29.73 -2.37 -23.71
C PRO A 506 28.31 -1.87 -23.40
N TYR A 507 27.37 -2.77 -23.17
CA TYR A 507 25.98 -2.43 -22.86
C TYR A 507 25.84 -1.83 -21.46
N TYR A 508 26.58 -2.36 -20.49
CA TYR A 508 26.62 -1.80 -19.15
C TYR A 508 27.16 -0.36 -19.13
N SER A 509 28.21 -0.10 -19.93
CA SER A 509 28.76 1.25 -20.10
C SER A 509 27.73 2.21 -20.73
N MET A 510 26.95 1.73 -21.70
CA MET A 510 25.86 2.50 -22.30
C MET A 510 24.73 2.78 -21.29
N TRP A 511 24.33 1.77 -20.51
CA TRP A 511 23.34 1.91 -19.46
C TRP A 511 23.75 2.94 -18.40
N GLN A 512 25.02 2.94 -17.96
CA GLN A 512 25.55 3.92 -17.02
C GLN A 512 25.45 5.36 -17.55
N ARG A 513 25.75 5.57 -18.84
CA ARG A 513 25.63 6.91 -19.46
C ARG A 513 24.18 7.38 -19.50
N ASN A 514 23.26 6.53 -19.93
CA ASN A 514 21.85 6.88 -20.10
C ASN A 514 21.11 7.08 -18.77
N THR A 515 21.57 6.43 -17.70
CA THR A 515 20.96 6.57 -16.36
C THR A 515 21.52 7.72 -15.53
N ALA A 516 22.76 8.17 -15.83
CA ALA A 516 23.38 9.32 -15.17
C ALA A 516 22.87 10.68 -15.69
N SER A 517 22.30 10.72 -16.90
CA SER A 517 21.56 11.86 -17.47
C SER A 517 20.09 11.87 -17.05
#